data_AF-R5MVG9-F1
#
_entry.id   AF-R5MVG9-F1
#
_cell.length_a   1.000
_cell.length_b   1.000
_cell.length_c   1.000
_cell.angle_alpha   90.00
_cell.angle_beta   90.00
_cell.angle_gamma   90.00
#
_symmetry.space_group_name_H-M   'P 1'
#
loop_
_entity.id
_entity.type
_entity.pdbx_description
1 polymer ?
#
loop_
_entity_poly.entity_id
_entity_poly.type
_entity_poly.pdbx_seq_one_letter_code
_entity_poly.pdbx_strand_id
1 'polypeptide(L)'
;MSSKYYKIVLDDLSNIEYYGTKANVNAAAHPQNFQSLEILYNIRYPMIMAKLKDLIYLNYIAQENNAISQEERNAYNVPSYLLVADAWSDGYFQYQELSTGITILIPSEIYAKSYRMPLNLRKEITPEELIELYNDDYIDRVCNLFGIIMDKKEKEQKLQLIKHTQSK
;
A
#
# COMPACT_ATOMS: atom_id res chain seq x y z
N MET A 1 -10.10 14.41 14.96
CA MET A 1 -8.85 13.63 15.15
C MET A 1 -7.88 14.10 14.09
N SER A 2 -6.60 14.31 14.43
CA SER A 2 -5.60 14.59 13.39
C SER A 2 -5.48 13.34 12.50
N SER A 3 -5.41 13.53 11.18
CA SER A 3 -5.19 12.41 10.26
C SER A 3 -3.82 11.81 10.53
N LYS A 4 -3.76 10.48 10.61
CA LYS A 4 -2.51 9.73 10.70
C LYS A 4 -2.08 9.28 9.32
N TYR A 5 -0.78 9.27 9.10
CA TYR A 5 -0.16 8.89 7.83
C TYR A 5 0.77 7.70 8.02
N TYR A 6 0.80 6.84 7.01
CA TYR A 6 1.57 5.62 7.04
C TYR A 6 2.33 5.41 5.75
N LYS A 7 3.51 4.81 5.90
CA LYS A 7 4.27 4.22 4.80
C LYS A 7 4.02 2.72 4.80
N ILE A 8 3.35 2.22 3.77
CA ILE A 8 3.14 0.79 3.54
C ILE A 8 4.17 0.32 2.51
N VAL A 9 5.06 -0.60 2.87
CA VAL A 9 6.05 -1.17 1.94
C VAL A 9 5.35 -2.15 0.99
N LEU A 10 5.66 -2.08 -0.31
CA LEU A 10 5.03 -2.96 -1.30
C LEU A 10 5.39 -4.44 -1.11
N ASP A 11 6.60 -4.74 -0.62
CA ASP A 11 7.01 -6.11 -0.31
C ASP A 11 6.12 -6.74 0.78
N ASP A 12 5.70 -5.95 1.77
CA ASP A 12 4.78 -6.42 2.80
C ASP A 12 3.38 -6.71 2.24
N LEU A 13 2.90 -5.88 1.30
CA LEU A 13 1.65 -6.15 0.58
C LEU A 13 1.75 -7.37 -0.33
N SER A 14 2.93 -7.63 -0.90
CA SER A 14 3.19 -8.79 -1.74
C SER A 14 3.11 -10.09 -0.94
N ASN A 15 3.52 -10.05 0.32
CA ASN A 15 3.46 -11.20 1.20
C ASN A 15 2.06 -11.47 1.77
N ILE A 16 1.05 -10.64 1.47
CA ILE A 16 -0.28 -10.72 2.08
C ILE A 16 -0.96 -12.09 1.92
N GLU A 17 -0.62 -12.84 0.87
CA GLU A 17 -1.10 -14.21 0.63
C GLU A 17 -0.68 -15.21 1.70
N TYR A 18 0.43 -14.94 2.40
CA TYR A 18 0.92 -15.75 3.51
C TYR A 18 0.28 -15.40 4.86
N TYR A 19 -0.64 -14.43 4.88
CA TYR A 19 -1.30 -13.95 6.09
C TYR A 19 -2.80 -14.24 6.10
N GLY A 20 -3.37 -14.22 7.29
CA GLY A 20 -4.80 -14.40 7.53
C GLY A 20 -5.29 -13.68 8.78
N THR A 21 -6.60 -13.54 8.87
CA THR A 21 -7.28 -13.15 10.11
C THR A 21 -7.90 -14.37 10.76
N LYS A 22 -8.19 -14.32 12.05
CA LYS A 22 -9.04 -15.37 12.65
C LYS A 22 -10.41 -15.37 11.95
N ALA A 23 -10.98 -16.56 11.73
CA ALA A 23 -12.34 -16.73 11.25
C ALA A 23 -13.38 -16.32 12.32
N ASN A 24 -12.99 -16.36 13.61
CA ASN A 24 -13.77 -15.89 14.75
C ASN A 24 -12.81 -15.23 15.75
N VAL A 25 -13.16 -14.04 16.27
CA VAL A 25 -12.36 -13.26 17.23
C VAL A 25 -11.94 -14.09 18.46
N ASN A 26 -12.81 -15.01 18.88
CA ASN A 26 -12.60 -15.88 20.05
C ASN A 26 -11.84 -17.19 19.74
N ALA A 27 -11.58 -17.49 18.47
CA ALA A 27 -10.85 -18.71 18.11
C ALA A 27 -9.35 -18.57 18.42
N ALA A 28 -8.74 -19.69 18.81
CA ALA A 28 -7.29 -19.77 18.98
C ALA A 28 -6.59 -19.47 17.64
N ALA A 29 -5.47 -18.75 17.70
CA ALA A 29 -4.62 -18.42 16.55
C ALA A 29 -3.92 -19.70 16.04
N HIS A 30 -4.64 -20.46 15.22
CA HIS A 30 -4.23 -21.74 14.64
C HIS A 30 -4.50 -21.75 13.14
N PRO A 31 -3.64 -22.36 12.29
CA PRO A 31 -3.78 -22.38 10.83
C PRO A 31 -5.18 -22.73 10.29
N GLN A 32 -5.86 -23.66 10.97
CA GLN A 32 -7.20 -24.14 10.62
C GLN A 32 -8.33 -23.12 10.87
N ASN A 33 -8.09 -22.13 11.73
CA ASN A 33 -9.04 -21.09 12.11
C ASN A 33 -8.73 -19.75 11.42
N PHE A 34 -7.85 -19.73 10.41
CA PHE A 34 -7.54 -18.51 9.67
C PHE A 34 -8.32 -18.41 8.37
N GLN A 35 -8.80 -17.21 8.07
CA GLN A 35 -9.27 -16.82 6.75
C GLN A 35 -8.14 -16.11 6.01
N SER A 36 -7.80 -16.60 4.81
CA SER A 36 -6.72 -16.03 3.98
C SER A 36 -7.01 -14.57 3.62
N LEU A 37 -6.04 -13.68 3.83
CA LEU A 37 -6.16 -12.30 3.36
C LEU A 37 -6.20 -12.23 1.83
N GLU A 38 -5.48 -13.11 1.11
CA GLU A 38 -5.58 -13.18 -0.35
C GLU A 38 -7.03 -13.39 -0.82
N ILE A 39 -7.79 -14.26 -0.14
CA ILE A 39 -9.19 -14.52 -0.51
C ILE A 39 -10.03 -13.26 -0.26
N LEU A 40 -9.84 -12.60 0.89
CA LEU A 40 -10.54 -11.36 1.22
C LEU A 40 -10.25 -10.27 0.17
N TYR A 41 -8.99 -10.13 -0.23
CA TYR A 41 -8.55 -9.13 -1.20
C TYR A 41 -8.95 -9.47 -2.63
N ASN A 42 -8.89 -10.74 -3.06
CA ASN A 42 -9.38 -11.15 -4.37
C ASN A 42 -10.90 -10.96 -4.51
N ILE A 43 -11.66 -11.02 -3.40
CA ILE A 43 -13.11 -10.78 -3.41
C ILE A 43 -13.44 -9.29 -3.33
N ARG A 44 -12.83 -8.55 -2.38
CA ARG A 44 -13.21 -7.16 -2.11
C ARG A 44 -12.44 -6.12 -2.93
N TYR A 45 -11.21 -6.45 -3.37
CA TYR A 45 -10.30 -5.51 -4.04
C TYR A 45 -9.49 -6.17 -5.19
N PRO A 46 -10.15 -6.84 -6.15
CA PRO A 46 -9.46 -7.62 -7.19
C PRO A 46 -8.48 -6.78 -8.04
N MET A 47 -8.80 -5.50 -8.29
CA MET A 47 -7.92 -4.60 -9.07
C MET A 47 -6.60 -4.32 -8.36
N ILE A 48 -6.62 -4.17 -7.03
CA ILE A 48 -5.41 -3.90 -6.24
C ILE A 48 -4.52 -5.15 -6.26
N MET A 49 -5.11 -6.34 -6.13
CA MET A 49 -4.34 -7.59 -6.17
C MET A 49 -3.74 -7.86 -7.54
N ALA A 50 -4.48 -7.59 -8.62
CA ALA A 50 -3.93 -7.70 -9.97
C ALA A 50 -2.72 -6.76 -10.13
N LYS A 51 -2.85 -5.50 -9.72
CA LYS A 51 -1.77 -4.52 -9.78
C LYS A 51 -0.59 -4.89 -8.89
N LEU A 52 -0.81 -5.37 -7.67
CA LEU A 52 0.28 -5.85 -6.81
C LEU A 52 1.01 -7.06 -7.42
N LYS A 53 0.29 -8.00 -8.03
CA LYS A 53 0.89 -9.14 -8.73
C LYS A 53 1.71 -8.70 -9.95
N ASP A 54 1.19 -7.76 -10.74
CA ASP A 54 1.93 -7.12 -11.84
C ASP A 54 3.20 -6.45 -11.30
N LEU A 55 3.12 -5.73 -10.18
CA LEU A 55 4.27 -5.06 -9.56
C LEU A 55 5.36 -6.01 -9.09
N ILE A 56 4.98 -7.10 -8.42
CA ILE A 56 5.93 -8.13 -7.98
C ILE A 56 6.67 -8.69 -9.19
N TYR A 57 5.93 -8.99 -10.26
CA TYR A 57 6.50 -9.51 -11.50
C TYR A 57 7.44 -8.49 -12.15
N LEU A 58 7.03 -7.22 -12.25
CA LEU A 58 7.83 -6.16 -12.83
C LEU A 58 9.11 -5.89 -12.02
N ASN A 59 9.03 -5.87 -10.69
CA ASN A 59 10.20 -5.74 -9.81
C ASN A 59 11.16 -6.91 -9.94
N TYR A 60 10.63 -8.15 -9.99
CA TYR A 60 11.44 -9.35 -10.21
C TYR A 60 12.21 -9.28 -11.54
N ILE A 61 11.51 -8.94 -12.63
CA ILE A 61 12.13 -8.77 -13.95
C ILE A 61 13.17 -7.63 -13.93
N ALA A 62 12.85 -6.49 -13.30
CA ALA A 62 13.75 -5.33 -13.18
C ALA A 62 15.07 -5.64 -12.46
N GLN A 63 15.02 -6.49 -11.43
CA GLN A 63 16.16 -6.82 -10.58
C GLN A 63 17.01 -7.98 -11.13
N GLU A 64 16.39 -9.00 -11.73
CA GLU A 64 17.12 -10.19 -12.20
C GLU A 64 17.56 -10.10 -13.66
N ASN A 65 16.97 -9.23 -14.47
CA ASN A 65 17.23 -9.19 -15.90
C ASN A 65 18.20 -8.07 -16.29
N ASN A 66 19.46 -8.42 -16.57
CA ASN A 66 20.47 -7.46 -17.04
C ASN A 66 20.24 -6.94 -18.47
N ALA A 67 19.25 -7.48 -19.20
CA ALA A 67 18.97 -7.14 -20.60
C ALA A 67 18.06 -5.91 -20.79
N ILE A 68 17.40 -5.43 -19.74
CA ILE A 68 16.50 -4.27 -19.81
C ILE A 68 17.27 -2.97 -19.54
N SER A 69 16.99 -1.98 -20.38
CA SER A 69 17.61 -0.65 -20.35
C SER A 69 17.29 0.12 -19.07
N GLN A 70 18.09 1.14 -18.73
CA GLN A 70 17.80 1.99 -17.57
C GLN A 70 16.46 2.73 -17.71
N GLU A 71 16.05 3.09 -18.92
CA GLU A 71 14.75 3.71 -19.20
C GLU A 71 13.59 2.74 -18.97
N GLU A 72 13.70 1.49 -19.42
CA GLU A 72 12.71 0.46 -19.10
C GLU A 72 12.68 0.16 -17.60
N ARG A 73 13.84 0.06 -16.96
CA ARG A 73 13.91 -0.07 -15.49
C ARG A 73 13.22 1.09 -14.79
N ASN A 74 13.37 2.33 -15.27
CA ASN A 74 12.69 3.50 -14.72
C ASN A 74 11.17 3.46 -14.95
N ALA A 75 10.70 2.91 -16.07
CA ALA A 75 9.28 2.69 -16.32
C ALA A 75 8.67 1.63 -15.38
N TYR A 76 9.49 0.65 -14.96
CA TYR A 76 9.13 -0.35 -13.95
C TYR A 76 9.48 0.06 -12.51
N ASN A 77 10.11 1.24 -12.31
CA ASN A 77 10.60 1.71 -11.01
C ASN A 77 9.47 2.31 -10.17
N VAL A 78 8.51 1.44 -9.86
CA VAL A 78 7.39 1.73 -9.00
C VAL A 78 7.94 2.03 -7.60
N PRO A 79 7.40 3.04 -6.89
CA PRO A 79 7.84 3.31 -5.53
C PRO A 79 7.72 2.05 -4.67
N SER A 80 8.75 1.75 -3.89
CA SER A 80 8.78 0.58 -2.99
C SER A 80 7.81 0.70 -1.80
N TYR A 81 6.97 1.74 -1.80
CA TYR A 81 5.98 2.01 -0.77
C TYR A 81 4.81 2.82 -1.32
N LEU A 82 3.69 2.77 -0.59
CA LEU A 82 2.54 3.66 -0.75
C LEU A 82 2.40 4.54 0.48
N LEU A 83 2.10 5.81 0.25
CA LEU A 83 1.75 6.78 1.28
C LEU A 83 0.23 6.80 1.42
N VAL A 84 -0.23 6.51 2.63
CA VAL A 84 -1.66 6.37 2.90
C VAL A 84 -2.07 7.15 4.15
N ALA A 85 -3.33 7.55 4.20
CA ALA A 85 -3.98 8.04 5.41
C ALA A 85 -4.90 6.98 6.00
N ASP A 86 -5.10 7.03 7.32
CA ASP A 86 -6.19 6.30 7.97
C ASP A 86 -7.53 6.66 7.33
N ALA A 87 -8.28 5.63 6.94
CA ALA A 87 -9.69 5.71 6.62
C ALA A 87 -10.47 4.99 7.73
N TRP A 88 -11.49 5.65 8.26
CA TRP A 88 -12.24 5.13 9.41
C TRP A 88 -12.94 3.81 9.05
N SER A 89 -12.83 2.78 9.90
CA SER A 89 -13.84 1.72 9.92
C SER A 89 -13.91 0.97 11.26
N ASP A 90 -15.10 0.49 11.57
CA ASP A 90 -15.46 -0.34 12.73
C ASP A 90 -14.69 -1.66 12.77
N GLY A 91 -13.47 -1.63 13.33
CA GLY A 91 -12.67 -2.82 13.63
C GLY A 91 -11.61 -3.22 12.60
N TYR A 92 -11.47 -2.46 11.50
CA TYR A 92 -10.38 -2.65 10.52
C TYR A 92 -9.51 -1.39 10.43
N PHE A 93 -8.22 -1.58 10.12
CA PHE A 93 -7.41 -0.48 9.64
C PHE A 93 -7.59 -0.38 8.13
N GLN A 94 -8.49 0.51 7.74
CA GLN A 94 -8.65 0.88 6.34
C GLN A 94 -7.72 2.04 6.06
N TYR A 95 -7.03 1.98 4.93
CA TYR A 95 -6.10 3.00 4.49
C TYR A 95 -6.51 3.49 3.12
N GLN A 96 -6.27 4.77 2.85
CA GLN A 96 -6.51 5.34 1.53
C GLN A 96 -5.22 5.95 1.00
N GLU A 97 -4.78 5.52 -0.18
CA GLU A 97 -3.63 6.12 -0.87
C GLU A 97 -3.97 7.55 -1.31
N LEU A 98 -3.04 8.47 -1.05
CA LEU A 98 -3.27 9.91 -1.11
C LEU A 98 -3.47 10.44 -2.55
N SER A 99 -2.83 9.82 -3.55
CA SER A 99 -2.85 10.26 -4.94
C SER A 99 -4.04 9.71 -5.73
N THR A 100 -4.38 8.45 -5.47
CA THR A 100 -5.31 7.66 -6.28
C THR A 100 -6.64 7.42 -5.59
N GLY A 101 -6.71 7.62 -4.26
CA GLY A 101 -7.89 7.33 -3.46
C GLY A 101 -8.15 5.83 -3.28
N ILE A 102 -7.22 4.98 -3.73
CA ILE A 102 -7.34 3.53 -3.66
C ILE A 102 -7.32 3.09 -2.19
N THR A 103 -8.27 2.23 -1.83
CA THR A 103 -8.42 1.74 -0.47
C THR A 103 -7.63 0.45 -0.25
N ILE A 104 -6.72 0.46 0.72
CA ILE A 104 -5.96 -0.71 1.17
C ILE A 104 -6.52 -1.13 2.52
N LEU A 105 -7.08 -2.34 2.62
CA LEU A 105 -7.74 -2.80 3.84
C LEU A 105 -6.86 -3.80 4.58
N ILE A 106 -6.28 -3.38 5.69
CA ILE A 106 -5.38 -4.23 6.47
C ILE A 106 -6.10 -4.54 7.79
N PRO A 107 -6.54 -5.80 8.03
CA PRO A 107 -7.17 -6.13 9.29
C PRO A 107 -6.30 -5.80 10.51
N SER A 108 -6.96 -5.56 11.64
CA SER A 108 -6.28 -5.17 12.88
C SER A 108 -5.54 -6.30 13.56
N GLU A 109 -6.01 -7.52 13.36
CA GLU A 109 -5.38 -8.75 13.82
C GLU A 109 -4.94 -9.57 12.62
N ILE A 110 -3.63 -9.56 12.35
CA ILE A 110 -3.02 -10.31 11.25
C ILE A 110 -2.04 -11.30 11.82
N TYR A 111 -2.17 -12.54 11.37
CA TYR A 111 -1.32 -13.64 11.77
C TYR A 111 -0.71 -14.29 10.53
N ALA A 112 0.57 -14.65 10.62
CA ALA A 112 1.23 -15.42 9.58
C ALA A 112 0.65 -16.85 9.55
N LYS A 113 0.31 -17.38 8.37
CA LYS A 113 -0.25 -18.74 8.20
C LYS A 113 0.70 -19.83 8.70
N SER A 114 1.99 -19.62 8.47
CA SER A 114 3.11 -20.37 9.05
C SER A 114 3.92 -19.33 9.81
N TYR A 115 4.29 -19.57 11.07
CA TYR A 115 5.01 -18.68 12.03
C TYR A 115 6.31 -18.02 11.51
N ARG A 116 6.25 -17.34 10.37
CA ARG A 116 7.29 -16.52 9.74
C ARG A 116 7.15 -15.09 10.24
N MET A 117 8.15 -14.27 9.94
CA MET A 117 8.31 -12.91 10.46
C MET A 117 6.99 -12.11 10.45
N PRO A 118 6.72 -11.33 11.50
CA PRO A 118 5.51 -10.50 11.55
C PRO A 118 5.52 -9.52 10.38
N LEU A 119 4.36 -9.34 9.76
CA LEU A 119 4.19 -8.33 8.71
C LEU A 119 4.32 -6.96 9.39
N ASN A 120 5.37 -6.21 9.08
CA ASN A 120 5.58 -4.85 9.60
C ASN A 120 4.81 -3.84 8.73
N LEU A 121 3.50 -4.05 8.65
CA LEU A 121 2.61 -3.41 7.68
C LEU A 121 2.60 -1.88 7.70
N ARG A 122 3.01 -1.26 8.81
CA ARG A 122 2.70 0.13 9.11
C ARG A 122 3.85 0.77 9.86
N LYS A 123 4.62 1.60 9.16
CA LYS A 123 5.38 2.65 9.82
C LYS A 123 4.53 3.92 9.80
N GLU A 124 3.99 4.31 10.96
CA GLU A 124 3.43 5.67 11.12
C GLU A 124 4.56 6.66 10.81
N ILE A 125 4.28 7.64 9.96
CA ILE A 125 5.26 8.65 9.53
C ILE A 125 4.82 10.02 10.00
N THR A 126 5.79 10.91 10.21
CA THR A 126 5.46 12.26 10.62
C THR A 126 4.88 13.07 9.46
N PRO A 127 4.09 14.11 9.77
CA PRO A 127 3.74 15.21 8.89
C PRO A 127 4.87 15.70 7.96
N GLU A 128 6.09 15.87 8.49
CA GLU A 128 7.27 16.34 7.76
C GLU A 128 7.84 15.26 6.83
N GLU A 129 7.98 14.03 7.33
CA GLU A 129 8.40 12.88 6.52
C GLU A 129 7.44 12.67 5.33
N LEU A 130 6.13 12.87 5.54
CA LEU A 130 5.15 12.78 4.47
C LEU A 130 5.42 13.82 3.38
N ILE A 131 5.69 15.07 3.73
CA ILE A 131 5.95 16.15 2.76
C ILE A 131 7.21 15.87 1.94
N GLU A 132 8.26 15.34 2.58
CA GLU A 132 9.51 14.98 1.91
C GLU A 132 9.30 13.83 0.91
N LEU A 133 8.50 12.84 1.27
CA LEU A 133 8.25 11.65 0.44
C LEU A 133 7.20 11.90 -0.65
N TYR A 134 6.21 12.77 -0.39
CA TYR A 134 5.09 13.06 -1.30
C TYR A 134 5.46 14.15 -2.31
N ASN A 135 6.33 13.83 -3.26
CA ASN A 135 6.77 14.73 -4.33
C ASN A 135 6.16 14.37 -5.70
N ASP A 136 6.35 15.24 -6.69
CA ASP A 136 5.78 15.06 -8.05
C ASP A 136 6.19 13.72 -8.69
N ASP A 137 7.44 13.28 -8.48
CA ASP A 137 7.95 12.02 -9.03
C ASP A 137 7.26 10.80 -8.37
N TYR A 138 7.05 10.81 -7.05
CA TYR A 138 6.24 9.79 -6.36
C TYR A 138 4.82 9.76 -6.94
N ILE A 139 4.18 10.93 -7.04
CA ILE A 139 2.79 11.06 -7.51
C ILE A 139 2.65 10.47 -8.92
N ASP A 140 3.56 10.83 -9.83
CA ASP A 140 3.52 10.36 -11.22
C ASP A 140 3.67 8.85 -11.31
N ARG A 141 4.60 8.27 -10.55
CA ARG A 141 4.81 6.81 -10.56
C ARG A 141 3.59 6.06 -10.03
N VAL A 142 2.99 6.51 -8.93
CA VAL A 142 1.79 5.85 -8.37
C VAL A 142 0.59 6.02 -9.29
N CYS A 143 0.34 7.21 -9.81
CA CYS A 143 -0.79 7.43 -10.73
C CYS A 143 -0.64 6.63 -12.03
N ASN A 144 0.56 6.58 -12.62
CA ASN A 144 0.85 5.79 -13.82
C ASN A 144 0.59 4.29 -13.60
N LEU A 145 0.97 3.75 -12.44
CA LEU A 145 0.72 2.35 -12.09
C LEU A 145 -0.77 1.98 -12.20
N PHE A 146 -1.64 2.89 -11.76
CA PHE A 146 -3.08 2.70 -11.76
C PHE A 146 -3.77 3.25 -13.02
N GLY A 147 -3.00 3.70 -14.02
CA GLY A 147 -3.54 4.25 -15.26
C GLY A 147 -4.30 5.57 -15.06
N ILE A 148 -3.96 6.32 -14.01
CA ILE A 148 -4.56 7.61 -13.67
C ILE A 148 -3.67 8.71 -14.24
N ILE A 149 -4.27 9.64 -14.96
CA ILE A 149 -3.60 10.85 -15.44
C ILE A 149 -4.05 12.00 -14.55
N MET A 150 -3.12 12.63 -13.83
CA MET A 150 -3.37 13.87 -13.10
C MET A 150 -2.68 15.03 -13.78
N ASP A 151 -3.38 16.15 -13.88
CA ASP A 151 -2.79 17.36 -14.43
C ASP A 151 -1.88 18.05 -13.39
N LYS A 152 -1.05 19.00 -13.85
CA LYS A 152 -0.10 19.71 -12.99
C LYS A 152 -0.79 20.47 -11.85
N LYS A 153 -1.98 21.04 -12.11
CA LYS A 153 -2.71 21.86 -11.16
C LYS A 153 -3.30 21.01 -10.03
N GLU A 154 -3.80 19.82 -10.35
CA GLU A 154 -4.28 18.84 -9.36
C GLU A 154 -3.15 18.36 -8.44
N LYS A 155 -1.96 18.08 -8.99
CA LYS A 155 -0.77 17.70 -8.21
C LYS A 155 -0.39 18.80 -7.21
N GLU A 156 -0.27 20.04 -7.69
CA GLU A 156 0.04 21.21 -6.86
C GLU A 156 -1.01 21.39 -5.76
N GLN A 157 -2.30 21.26 -6.08
CA GLN A 157 -3.39 21.37 -5.09
C GLN A 157 -3.30 20.31 -4.00
N LYS A 158 -2.99 19.05 -4.34
CA LYS A 158 -2.82 17.98 -3.34
C LYS A 158 -1.62 18.24 -2.43
N LEU A 159 -0.49 18.64 -2.99
CA LEU A 159 0.71 19.05 -2.24
C LEU A 159 0.42 20.21 -1.28
N GLN A 160 -0.32 21.22 -1.73
CA GLN A 160 -0.72 22.35 -0.88
C GLN A 160 -1.70 21.93 0.21
N LEU A 161 -2.65 21.04 -0.09
CA LEU A 161 -3.60 20.54 0.89
C LEU A 161 -2.88 19.81 2.03
N ILE A 162 -1.91 18.94 1.71
CA ILE A 162 -1.11 18.23 2.72
C ILE A 162 -0.34 19.22 3.62
N LYS A 163 0.27 20.25 3.02
CA LYS A 163 0.97 21.32 3.76
C LYS A 163 0.02 22.14 4.65
N HIS A 164 -1.19 22.46 4.16
CA HIS A 164 -2.16 23.29 4.88
C HIS A 164 -2.91 22.56 5.99
N THR A 165 -3.15 21.25 5.84
CA THR A 165 -3.85 20.44 6.86
C THR A 165 -3.08 20.36 8.18
N GLN A 166 -1.83 20.83 8.21
CA GLN A 166 -0.96 20.86 9.39
C GLN A 166 -0.88 22.22 10.09
N SER A 167 -1.39 23.29 9.46
CA SER A 167 -1.39 24.65 10.04
C SER A 167 -2.59 24.95 10.95
N LYS A 168 -3.41 23.94 11.27
CA LYS A 168 -4.62 24.03 12.11
C LYS A 168 -4.58 22.97 13.19
#